data_AF-A0AAD4G623-F1
#
_entry.id   AF-A0AAD4G623-F1
#
_cell.length_a   1.000
_cell.length_b   1.000
_cell.length_c   1.000
_cell.angle_alpha   90.00
_cell.angle_beta   90.00
_cell.angle_gamma   90.00
#
_symmetry.space_group_name_H-M   'P 1'
#
loop_
_entity.id
_entity.type
_entity.pdbx_description
1 polymer ?
#
loop_
_entity_poly.entity_id
_entity_poly.type
_entity_poly.pdbx_seq_one_letter_code
_entity_poly.pdbx_strand_id
1 'polypeptide(L)'
;MHELPAAATERTRVQDLLSRGDQLTLEAEIQTSPLSKHLLHGLAYTIGSALGSDPPTRKECLSAFTVSTTNTGLMAGAKAWSKHAHRSGDAKSEGDRMGWWGGQPKGPVASINERALVLFDKVMDKVTWRNLHWLPHQMLVYEVRVEEGYGMRWSQDRSQLVGDEGGSVDTTPWMFRGFVEPMMENGHEVGWRH
;
A
#
# COMPACT_ATOMS: atom_id res chain seq x y z
N MET A 1 -11.43 -1.80 8.51
CA MET A 1 -10.42 -1.39 9.53
C MET A 1 -10.76 0.03 9.93
N HIS A 2 -11.08 0.29 11.19
CA HIS A 2 -11.52 1.62 11.65
C HIS A 2 -10.31 2.41 12.16
N GLU A 3 -10.28 3.72 11.87
CA GLU A 3 -9.30 4.60 12.49
C GLU A 3 -9.55 4.72 14.00
N LEU A 4 -8.48 4.97 14.75
CA LEU A 4 -8.58 5.27 16.17
C LEU A 4 -9.24 6.64 16.37
N PRO A 5 -10.04 6.84 17.43
CA PRO A 5 -10.76 8.10 17.67
C PRO A 5 -9.86 9.36 17.66
N ALA A 6 -8.62 9.22 18.13
CA ALA A 6 -7.65 10.31 18.14
C ALA A 6 -7.26 10.82 16.74
N ALA A 7 -7.46 10.03 15.68
CA ALA A 7 -7.12 10.40 14.32
C ALA A 7 -7.86 11.68 13.87
N ALA A 8 -9.15 11.80 14.16
CA ALA A 8 -9.96 12.92 13.73
C ALA A 8 -9.53 14.24 14.39
N THR A 9 -9.32 14.21 15.70
CA THR A 9 -8.83 15.37 16.48
C THR A 9 -7.48 15.83 15.97
N GLU A 10 -6.55 14.89 15.75
CA GLU A 10 -5.20 15.23 15.34
C GLU A 10 -5.14 15.69 13.87
N ARG A 11 -5.93 15.11 12.96
CA ARG A 11 -6.05 15.61 11.58
C ARG A 11 -6.54 17.05 11.56
N THR A 12 -7.52 17.39 12.41
CA THR A 12 -8.03 18.76 12.53
C THR A 12 -6.93 19.72 12.97
N ARG A 13 -6.16 19.33 13.99
CA ARG A 13 -5.03 20.13 14.50
C ARG A 13 -3.95 20.34 13.44
N VAL A 14 -3.55 19.27 12.74
CA VAL A 14 -2.54 19.32 11.67
C VAL A 14 -3.01 20.15 10.48
N GLN A 15 -4.30 20.08 10.12
CA GLN A 15 -4.88 20.93 9.07
C GLN A 15 -4.86 22.41 9.45
N ASP A 16 -5.11 22.74 10.71
CA ASP A 16 -4.98 24.12 11.20
C ASP A 16 -3.52 24.62 11.13
N LEU A 17 -2.55 23.76 11.41
CA LEU A 17 -1.14 24.10 11.23
C LEU A 17 -0.80 24.36 9.75
N LEU A 18 -1.27 23.51 8.84
CA LEU A 18 -1.06 23.69 7.40
C LEU A 18 -1.70 24.98 6.87
N SER A 19 -2.89 25.34 7.35
CA SER A 19 -3.61 26.54 6.90
C SER A 19 -2.91 27.84 7.30
N ARG A 20 -2.14 27.83 8.39
CA ARG A 20 -1.34 28.98 8.85
C ARG A 20 -0.11 29.25 8.00
N GLY A 21 0.33 28.28 7.19
CA GLY A 21 1.44 28.46 6.25
C GLY A 21 2.83 28.65 6.88
N ASP A 22 3.00 28.33 8.17
CA ASP A 22 4.30 28.41 8.85
C ASP A 22 5.09 27.10 8.67
N GLN A 23 6.03 27.14 7.73
CA GLN A 23 6.85 25.99 7.37
C GLN A 23 7.77 25.52 8.50
N LEU A 24 8.33 26.44 9.30
CA LEU A 24 9.25 26.07 10.39
C LEU A 24 8.52 25.32 11.50
N THR A 25 7.31 25.79 11.84
CA THR A 25 6.45 25.11 12.81
C THR A 25 6.03 23.73 12.31
N LEU A 26 5.71 23.59 11.02
CA LEU A 26 5.35 22.29 10.43
C LEU A 26 6.52 21.30 10.45
N GLU A 27 7.73 21.74 10.11
CA GLU A 27 8.93 20.91 10.14
C GLU A 27 9.25 20.46 11.58
N ALA A 28 9.15 21.35 12.56
CA ALA A 28 9.32 21.02 13.97
C ALA A 28 8.27 20.01 14.45
N GLU A 29 7.01 20.16 14.02
CA GLU A 29 5.92 19.23 14.35
C GLU A 29 6.16 17.84 13.77
N ILE A 30 6.59 17.75 12.50
CA ILE A 30 6.95 16.47 11.85
C ILE A 30 8.08 15.76 12.61
N GLN A 31 9.05 16.51 13.14
CA GLN A 31 10.17 15.96 13.88
C GLN A 31 9.80 15.50 15.30
N THR A 32 8.86 16.19 15.95
CA THR A 32 8.56 16.00 17.38
C THR A 32 7.34 15.10 17.63
N SER A 33 6.41 15.00 16.69
CA SER A 33 5.20 14.18 16.82
C SER A 33 5.15 13.08 15.74
N PRO A 34 5.47 11.82 16.12
CA PRO A 34 5.33 10.66 15.23
C PRO A 34 3.92 10.50 14.65
N LEU A 35 2.88 10.89 15.41
CA LEU A 35 1.49 10.85 14.95
C LEU A 35 1.20 11.96 13.93
N SER A 36 1.65 13.19 14.17
CA SER A 36 1.50 14.28 13.21
C SER A 36 2.16 13.96 11.88
N LYS A 37 3.41 13.47 11.94
CA LYS A 37 4.15 13.00 10.75
C LYS A 37 3.36 11.94 9.99
N HIS A 38 2.84 10.93 10.70
CA HIS A 38 2.04 9.85 10.10
C HIS A 38 0.79 10.38 9.38
N LEU A 39 0.07 11.30 10.02
CA LEU A 39 -1.16 11.89 9.46
C LEU A 39 -0.87 12.88 8.32
N LEU A 40 0.24 13.62 8.38
CA LEU A 40 0.71 14.51 7.31
C LEU A 40 1.09 13.76 6.04
N HIS A 41 1.63 12.55 6.18
CA HIS A 41 1.78 11.60 5.06
C HIS A 41 0.44 11.10 4.51
N GLY A 42 -0.68 11.47 5.14
CA GLY A 42 -2.03 11.05 4.79
C GLY A 42 -2.25 9.56 4.97
N LEU A 43 -1.58 8.97 5.97
CA LEU A 43 -1.76 7.59 6.39
C LEU A 43 -2.91 7.49 7.38
N ALA A 44 -3.59 6.35 7.37
CA ALA A 44 -4.62 6.02 8.32
C ALA A 44 -4.01 5.70 9.68
N TYR A 45 -4.62 6.19 10.75
CA TYR A 45 -4.17 5.86 12.11
C TYR A 45 -5.02 4.74 12.71
N THR A 46 -4.45 3.54 12.75
CA THR A 46 -5.10 2.30 13.19
C THR A 46 -4.28 1.61 14.29
N ILE A 47 -4.85 0.59 14.92
CA ILE A 47 -4.07 -0.29 15.80
C ILE A 47 -2.91 -0.89 14.98
N GLY A 48 -1.69 -0.79 15.51
CA GLY A 48 -0.47 -1.27 14.86
C GLY A 48 0.15 -0.30 13.84
N SER A 49 -0.36 0.93 13.69
CA SER A 49 0.27 1.94 12.84
C SER A 49 1.74 2.15 13.22
N ALA A 50 2.60 2.22 12.20
CA ALA A 50 4.04 2.37 12.36
C ALA A 50 4.45 3.84 12.52
N LEU A 51 4.02 4.44 13.64
CA LEU A 51 4.33 5.84 13.94
C LEU A 51 5.84 6.09 13.90
N GLY A 52 6.24 7.21 13.29
CA GLY A 52 7.64 7.60 13.12
C GLY A 52 8.34 7.01 11.90
N SER A 53 7.78 5.97 11.26
CA SER A 53 8.30 5.44 9.99
C SER A 53 7.78 6.22 8.79
N ASP A 54 8.59 6.31 7.74
CA ASP A 54 8.19 6.90 6.47
C ASP A 54 7.59 5.84 5.53
N PRO A 55 6.47 6.16 4.84
CA PRO A 55 5.93 5.30 3.79
C PRO A 55 6.82 5.36 2.53
N PRO A 56 6.74 4.34 1.65
CA PRO A 56 7.44 4.40 0.37
C PRO A 56 6.88 5.53 -0.50
N THR A 57 7.76 6.14 -1.28
CA THR A 57 7.38 7.00 -2.40
C THR A 57 6.72 6.19 -3.52
N ARG A 58 5.97 6.86 -4.41
CA ARG A 58 5.43 6.22 -5.62
C ARG A 58 6.53 5.56 -6.45
N LYS A 59 7.71 6.17 -6.53
CA LYS A 59 8.86 5.65 -7.28
C LYS A 59 9.38 4.34 -6.68
N GLU A 60 9.49 4.25 -5.35
CA GLU A 60 9.89 3.02 -4.67
C GLU A 60 8.84 1.92 -4.83
N CYS A 61 7.55 2.28 -4.71
CA CYS A 61 6.45 1.36 -5.00
C CYS A 61 6.53 0.80 -6.42
N LEU A 62 6.76 1.66 -7.42
CA LEU A 62 6.89 1.27 -8.82
C LEU A 62 8.13 0.39 -9.03
N SER A 63 9.29 0.80 -8.48
CA SER A 63 10.53 0.02 -8.57
C SER A 63 10.30 -1.41 -8.06
N ALA A 64 9.71 -1.54 -6.86
CA ALA A 64 9.37 -2.83 -6.27
C ALA A 64 8.35 -3.64 -7.09
N PHE A 65 7.38 -2.96 -7.73
CA PHE A 65 6.38 -3.58 -8.59
C PHE A 65 6.99 -4.13 -9.89
N THR A 66 8.00 -3.44 -10.44
CA THR A 66 8.66 -3.77 -11.71
C THR A 66 9.80 -4.77 -11.61
N VAL A 67 10.17 -5.21 -10.39
CA VAL A 67 11.22 -6.21 -10.20
C VAL A 67 10.94 -7.45 -11.05
N SER A 68 11.88 -7.78 -11.94
CA SER A 68 11.77 -8.94 -12.81
C SER A 68 11.81 -10.22 -12.00
N THR A 69 10.91 -11.15 -12.31
CA THR A 69 10.92 -12.49 -11.72
C THR A 69 11.72 -13.44 -12.62
N THR A 70 12.74 -14.09 -12.04
CA THR A 70 13.82 -14.79 -12.76
C THR A 70 13.35 -15.87 -13.73
N ASN A 71 12.15 -16.43 -13.54
CA ASN A 71 11.71 -17.63 -14.27
C ASN A 71 10.71 -17.37 -15.39
N THR A 72 10.06 -16.19 -15.42
CA THR A 72 8.97 -15.92 -16.38
C THR A 72 9.14 -14.65 -17.20
N GLY A 73 10.10 -13.78 -16.84
CA GLY A 73 10.22 -12.43 -17.41
C GLY A 73 9.07 -11.49 -17.02
N LEU A 74 8.11 -11.97 -16.22
CA LEU A 74 7.06 -11.12 -15.66
C LEU A 74 7.64 -10.29 -14.51
N MET A 75 7.15 -9.08 -14.38
CA MET A 75 7.39 -8.25 -13.20
C MET A 75 6.65 -8.81 -11.98
N ALA A 76 7.09 -8.47 -10.77
CA ALA A 76 6.43 -8.88 -9.52
C ALA A 76 4.93 -8.54 -9.53
N GLY A 77 4.58 -7.33 -9.99
CA GLY A 77 3.23 -6.88 -10.23
C GLY A 77 2.42 -7.78 -11.16
N ALA A 78 2.97 -8.05 -12.35
CA ALA A 78 2.33 -8.90 -13.36
C ALA A 78 2.13 -10.35 -12.88
N LYS A 79 3.09 -10.89 -12.14
CA LYS A 79 3.00 -12.23 -11.53
C LYS A 79 1.90 -12.28 -10.47
N ALA A 80 1.80 -11.26 -9.61
CA ALA A 80 0.72 -11.19 -8.64
C ALA A 80 -0.65 -11.02 -9.32
N TRP A 81 -0.73 -10.20 -10.37
CA TRP A 81 -1.96 -10.01 -11.14
C TRP A 81 -2.42 -11.33 -11.76
N SER A 82 -1.50 -12.14 -12.28
CA SER A 82 -1.80 -13.49 -12.79
C SER A 82 -2.44 -14.42 -11.76
N LYS A 83 -2.20 -14.18 -10.47
CA LYS A 83 -2.88 -14.90 -9.38
C LYS A 83 -4.19 -14.26 -8.96
N HIS A 84 -4.35 -12.94 -9.11
CA HIS A 84 -5.54 -12.21 -8.66
C HIS A 84 -6.60 -11.99 -9.74
N ALA A 85 -6.27 -12.12 -11.02
CA ALA A 85 -7.15 -11.79 -12.13
C ALA A 85 -8.47 -12.58 -12.17
N HIS A 86 -8.55 -13.73 -11.48
CA HIS A 86 -9.78 -14.52 -11.36
C HIS A 86 -10.63 -14.16 -10.14
N ARG A 87 -10.20 -13.18 -9.32
CA ARG A 87 -10.76 -12.90 -7.98
C ARG A 87 -11.60 -11.63 -7.92
N SER A 88 -11.47 -10.74 -8.89
CA SER A 88 -12.47 -9.69 -9.10
C SER A 88 -13.79 -10.39 -9.41
N GLY A 89 -14.81 -10.15 -8.58
CA GLY A 89 -16.02 -10.97 -8.46
C GLY A 89 -16.72 -11.36 -9.76
N ASP A 90 -17.55 -12.40 -9.66
CA ASP A 90 -18.32 -12.97 -10.76
C ASP A 90 -19.00 -11.87 -11.58
N ALA A 91 -18.80 -11.92 -12.90
CA ALA A 91 -19.33 -10.97 -13.87
C ALA A 91 -20.84 -10.79 -13.64
N LYS A 92 -21.25 -9.59 -13.20
CA LYS A 92 -22.67 -9.30 -12.92
C LYS A 92 -23.49 -9.09 -14.20
N SER A 93 -22.83 -9.00 -15.36
CA SER A 93 -23.47 -8.91 -16.67
C SER A 93 -22.52 -9.37 -17.79
N GLU A 94 -23.05 -9.64 -19.00
CA GLU A 94 -22.23 -10.04 -20.16
C GLU A 94 -21.17 -8.99 -20.57
N GLY A 95 -21.32 -7.73 -20.15
CA GLY A 95 -20.32 -6.66 -20.30
C GLY A 95 -19.23 -6.63 -19.22
N ASP A 96 -19.35 -7.45 -18.17
CA ASP A 96 -18.51 -7.43 -16.96
C ASP A 96 -17.46 -8.56 -16.92
N ARG A 97 -17.22 -9.23 -18.07
CA ARG A 97 -16.28 -10.38 -18.18
C ARG A 97 -14.83 -10.06 -17.78
N MET A 98 -14.46 -8.78 -17.69
CA MET A 98 -13.11 -8.35 -17.31
C MET A 98 -12.94 -8.18 -15.79
N GLY A 99 -14.02 -8.04 -15.01
CA GLY A 99 -13.92 -7.71 -13.58
C GLY A 99 -13.06 -6.45 -13.31
N TRP A 100 -12.85 -6.13 -12.04
CA TRP A 100 -12.11 -4.93 -11.64
C TRP A 100 -10.65 -4.93 -12.09
N TRP A 101 -10.00 -6.11 -12.12
CA TRP A 101 -8.58 -6.26 -12.49
C TRP A 101 -8.33 -6.31 -14.01
N GLY A 102 -9.32 -6.02 -14.86
CA GLY A 102 -9.11 -5.89 -16.31
C GLY A 102 -8.92 -7.22 -17.04
N GLY A 103 -9.38 -8.32 -16.45
CA GLY A 103 -9.46 -9.65 -17.07
C GLY A 103 -8.20 -10.49 -16.88
N GLN A 104 -8.20 -11.67 -17.50
CA GLN A 104 -7.10 -12.63 -17.39
C GLN A 104 -5.84 -12.12 -18.12
N PRO A 105 -4.65 -12.19 -17.51
CA PRO A 105 -3.40 -11.85 -18.17
C PRO A 105 -3.05 -12.89 -19.23
N LYS A 106 -3.42 -12.63 -20.47
CA LYS A 106 -3.14 -13.47 -21.63
C LYS A 106 -2.26 -12.76 -22.66
N GLY A 107 -1.49 -13.53 -23.42
CA GLY A 107 -0.63 -13.03 -24.48
C GLY A 107 0.85 -12.93 -24.07
N PRO A 108 1.66 -12.21 -24.86
CA PRO A 108 3.10 -12.08 -24.61
C PRO A 108 3.42 -11.47 -23.24
N VAL A 109 4.56 -11.86 -22.67
CA VAL A 109 5.06 -11.36 -21.37
C VAL A 109 5.12 -9.84 -21.34
N ALA A 110 5.60 -9.21 -22.41
CA ALA A 110 5.65 -7.75 -22.55
C ALA A 110 4.25 -7.11 -22.40
N SER A 111 3.25 -7.64 -23.13
CA SER A 111 1.87 -7.14 -23.06
C SER A 111 1.23 -7.36 -21.69
N ILE A 112 1.57 -8.47 -21.00
CA ILE A 112 1.11 -8.69 -19.62
C ILE A 112 1.74 -7.67 -18.68
N ASN A 113 3.04 -7.40 -18.81
CA ASN A 113 3.76 -6.41 -18.01
C ASN A 113 3.21 -5.00 -18.23
N GLU A 114 2.97 -4.58 -19.47
CA GLU A 114 2.37 -3.28 -19.81
C GLU A 114 1.00 -3.09 -19.16
N ARG A 115 0.11 -4.09 -19.27
CA ARG A 115 -1.21 -4.00 -18.64
C ARG A 115 -1.14 -4.02 -17.11
N ALA A 116 -0.15 -4.72 -16.53
CA ALA A 116 0.07 -4.66 -15.09
C ALA A 116 0.48 -3.26 -14.63
N LEU A 117 1.25 -2.51 -15.43
CA LEU A 117 1.57 -1.10 -15.14
C LEU A 117 0.32 -0.21 -15.20
N VAL A 118 -0.57 -0.44 -16.15
CA VAL A 118 -1.86 0.26 -16.20
C VAL A 118 -2.68 0.01 -14.92
N LEU A 119 -2.64 -1.20 -14.36
CA LEU A 119 -3.28 -1.50 -13.07
C LEU A 119 -2.60 -0.80 -11.89
N PHE A 120 -1.26 -0.71 -11.92
CA PHE A 120 -0.52 0.05 -10.92
C PHE A 120 -0.97 1.52 -10.92
N ASP A 121 -1.00 2.17 -12.08
CA ASP A 121 -1.43 3.57 -12.19
C ASP A 121 -2.91 3.74 -11.83
N LYS A 122 -3.78 2.83 -12.28
CA LYS A 122 -5.21 2.82 -11.92
C LYS A 122 -5.44 2.87 -10.41
N VAL A 123 -4.67 2.09 -9.64
CA VAL A 123 -4.75 2.10 -8.17
C VAL A 123 -4.08 3.35 -7.60
N MET A 124 -2.83 3.63 -7.99
CA MET A 124 -2.00 4.68 -7.39
C MET A 124 -2.54 6.10 -7.64
N ASP A 125 -3.25 6.34 -8.75
CA ASP A 125 -3.85 7.63 -9.09
C ASP A 125 -5.18 7.88 -8.36
N LYS A 126 -5.83 6.81 -7.86
CA LYS A 126 -7.15 6.87 -7.22
C LYS A 126 -7.11 6.45 -5.76
N VAL A 127 -5.93 6.47 -5.14
CA VAL A 127 -5.78 6.08 -3.74
C VAL A 127 -6.61 7.01 -2.86
N THR A 128 -7.56 6.44 -2.15
CA THR A 128 -8.38 7.14 -1.14
C THR A 128 -7.98 6.77 0.27
N TRP A 129 -7.27 5.64 0.44
CA TRP A 129 -6.83 5.16 1.74
C TRP A 129 -5.41 4.61 1.67
N ARG A 130 -4.58 5.00 2.63
CA ARG A 130 -3.19 4.54 2.78
C ARG A 130 -2.99 4.13 4.22
N ASN A 131 -2.25 3.05 4.47
CA ASN A 131 -1.86 2.67 5.81
C ASN A 131 -0.44 2.15 5.85
N LEU A 132 0.26 2.45 6.93
CA LEU A 132 1.59 1.96 7.24
C LEU A 132 1.54 1.34 8.63
N HIS A 133 1.76 0.03 8.71
CA HIS A 133 1.58 -0.72 9.96
C HIS A 133 2.59 -1.85 10.10
N TRP A 134 2.78 -2.28 11.34
CA TRP A 134 3.64 -3.40 11.67
C TRP A 134 2.85 -4.71 11.66
N LEU A 135 3.43 -5.72 11.02
CA LEU A 135 3.12 -7.12 11.28
C LEU A 135 4.16 -7.69 12.27
N PRO A 136 3.86 -8.85 12.91
CA PRO A 136 4.85 -9.56 13.71
C PRO A 136 6.17 -9.78 12.97
N HIS A 137 7.26 -9.93 13.73
CA HIS A 137 8.63 -10.11 13.23
C HIS A 137 9.20 -8.88 12.51
N GLN A 138 8.83 -7.66 12.94
CA GLN A 138 9.37 -6.40 12.39
C GLN A 138 9.14 -6.25 10.88
N MET A 139 7.99 -6.73 10.41
CA MET A 139 7.59 -6.60 9.02
C MET A 139 6.78 -5.33 8.86
N LEU A 140 7.38 -4.29 8.28
CA LEU A 140 6.67 -3.06 7.95
C LEU A 140 5.86 -3.26 6.68
N VAL A 141 4.59 -2.89 6.70
CA VAL A 141 3.67 -3.05 5.56
C VAL A 141 3.05 -1.72 5.20
N TYR A 142 3.16 -1.38 3.92
CA TYR A 142 2.47 -0.27 3.29
C TYR A 142 1.33 -0.82 2.44
N GLU A 143 0.12 -0.32 2.67
CA GLU A 143 -1.08 -0.71 1.94
C GLU A 143 -1.77 0.54 1.39
N VAL A 144 -2.21 0.47 0.14
CA VAL A 144 -3.04 1.49 -0.48
C VAL A 144 -4.32 0.86 -1.00
N ARG A 145 -5.42 1.60 -0.91
CA ARG A 145 -6.71 1.21 -1.46
C ARG A 145 -7.38 2.36 -2.19
N VAL A 146 -8.16 2.00 -3.20
CA VAL A 146 -9.15 2.87 -3.83
C VAL A 146 -10.47 2.80 -3.06
N GLU A 147 -11.43 3.67 -3.42
CA GLU A 147 -12.74 3.77 -2.77
C GLU A 147 -13.50 2.44 -2.76
N GLU A 148 -13.42 1.68 -3.85
CA GLU A 148 -14.08 0.38 -3.98
C GLU A 148 -13.43 -0.72 -3.11
N GLY A 149 -12.33 -0.42 -2.42
CA GLY A 149 -11.64 -1.32 -1.50
C GLY A 149 -10.54 -2.16 -2.14
N TYR A 150 -10.41 -2.18 -3.47
CA TYR A 150 -9.27 -2.81 -4.15
C TYR A 150 -7.97 -2.06 -3.85
N GLY A 151 -6.84 -2.74 -3.89
CA GLY A 151 -5.59 -2.14 -3.46
C GLY A 151 -4.33 -2.91 -3.79
N MET A 152 -3.23 -2.41 -3.26
CA MET A 152 -1.89 -2.98 -3.40
C MET A 152 -1.13 -2.88 -2.08
N ARG A 153 -0.22 -3.82 -1.86
CA ARG A 153 0.60 -3.88 -0.65
C ARG A 153 2.07 -4.11 -0.94
N TRP A 154 2.92 -3.45 -0.17
CA TRP A 154 4.36 -3.61 -0.13
C TRP A 154 4.81 -3.93 1.29
N SER A 155 5.98 -4.53 1.42
CA SER A 155 6.58 -4.77 2.73
C SER A 155 8.08 -4.54 2.73
N GLN A 156 8.61 -4.22 3.90
CA GLN A 156 10.02 -4.11 4.20
C GLN A 156 10.31 -4.95 5.45
N ASP A 157 11.26 -5.88 5.36
CA ASP A 157 11.72 -6.66 6.50
C ASP A 157 12.74 -5.82 7.29
N ARG A 158 12.39 -5.47 8.53
CA ARG A 158 13.25 -4.68 9.43
C ARG A 158 13.79 -5.49 10.60
N SER A 159 13.67 -6.82 10.57
CA SER A 159 14.19 -7.70 11.62
C SER A 159 15.70 -7.55 11.84
N GLN A 160 16.45 -7.25 10.78
CA GLN A 160 17.91 -7.08 10.81
C GLN A 160 18.36 -5.70 11.31
N LEU A 161 17.45 -4.71 11.42
CA LEU A 161 17.80 -3.35 11.84
C LEU A 161 17.86 -3.18 13.37
N VAL A 162 17.40 -4.18 14.13
CA VAL A 162 17.34 -4.12 15.60
C VAL A 162 18.67 -4.53 16.26
N GLY A 163 19.68 -4.93 15.48
CA GLY A 163 20.93 -5.51 15.99
C GLY A 163 22.22 -4.70 15.79
N ASP A 164 22.18 -3.59 15.04
CA ASP A 164 23.41 -2.89 14.63
C ASP A 164 23.27 -1.38 14.92
N GLU A 165 23.86 -0.91 16.03
CA GLU A 165 23.85 0.50 16.49
C GLU A 165 24.67 1.45 15.57
N GLY A 166 24.81 1.13 14.28
CA GLY A 166 25.55 1.93 13.30
C GLY A 166 25.17 1.70 11.84
N GLY A 167 24.18 0.83 11.55
CA GLY A 167 23.74 0.57 10.17
C GLY A 167 22.77 1.64 9.67
N SER A 168 23.03 2.22 8.50
CA SER A 168 22.14 3.24 7.92
C SER A 168 20.71 2.72 7.80
N VAL A 169 19.77 3.45 8.40
CA VAL A 169 18.33 3.17 8.51
C VAL A 169 17.61 3.01 7.15
N ASP A 170 18.29 3.31 6.04
CA ASP A 170 17.70 3.51 4.70
C ASP A 170 17.84 2.36 3.68
N THR A 171 18.42 1.19 4.03
CA THR A 171 18.92 0.28 2.98
C THR A 171 18.03 -0.90 2.59
N THR A 172 17.00 -1.26 3.37
CA THR A 172 16.16 -2.41 2.96
C THR A 172 15.19 -1.98 1.86
N PRO A 173 15.21 -2.57 0.66
CA PRO A 173 14.29 -2.20 -0.40
C PRO A 173 12.84 -2.64 -0.07
N TRP A 174 11.88 -1.84 -0.49
CA TRP A 174 10.48 -2.26 -0.50
C TRP A 174 10.26 -3.43 -1.46
N MET A 175 9.46 -4.40 -1.04
CA MET A 175 9.05 -5.53 -1.87
C MET A 175 7.55 -5.48 -2.14
N PHE A 176 7.16 -5.59 -3.40
CA PHE A 176 5.75 -5.74 -3.76
C PHE A 176 5.22 -7.10 -3.30
N ARG A 177 4.12 -7.10 -2.54
CA ARG A 177 3.55 -8.30 -1.93
C ARG A 177 2.34 -8.83 -2.68
N GLY A 178 1.57 -7.95 -3.32
CA GLY A 178 0.43 -8.35 -4.13
C GLY A 178 -0.69 -7.33 -4.13
N PHE A 179 -1.78 -7.74 -4.78
CA PHE A 179 -3.04 -7.00 -4.82
C PHE A 179 -3.89 -7.34 -3.60
N VAL A 180 -4.84 -6.45 -3.31
CA VAL A 180 -5.73 -6.56 -2.16
C VAL A 180 -7.17 -6.42 -2.65
N GLU A 181 -8.03 -7.33 -2.23
CA GLU A 181 -9.46 -7.31 -2.54
C GLU A 181 -10.23 -6.45 -1.50
N PRO A 182 -11.45 -5.98 -1.83
CA PRO A 182 -12.32 -5.34 -0.86
C PRO A 182 -12.56 -6.23 0.35
N MET A 183 -12.74 -5.62 1.53
CA MET A 183 -13.06 -6.37 2.73
C MET A 183 -14.41 -7.06 2.54
N MET A 184 -14.44 -8.39 2.62
CA MET A 184 -15.70 -9.13 2.68
C MET A 184 -16.28 -9.04 4.10
N GLU A 185 -17.56 -8.72 4.20
CA GLU A 185 -18.32 -8.87 5.45
C GLU A 185 -18.19 -10.33 5.91
N ASN A 186 -17.79 -10.54 7.17
CA ASN A 186 -17.50 -11.86 7.77
C ASN A 186 -16.32 -12.65 7.15
N GLY A 187 -15.39 -11.99 6.44
CA GLY A 187 -14.23 -12.64 5.79
C GLY A 187 -13.36 -13.50 6.72
N HIS A 188 -13.27 -13.14 8.00
CA HIS A 188 -12.58 -13.94 9.02
C HIS A 188 -13.27 -15.30 9.28
N GLU A 189 -14.60 -15.33 9.26
CA GLU A 189 -15.41 -16.50 9.59
C GLU A 189 -15.52 -17.49 8.43
N VAL A 190 -15.52 -16.98 7.19
CA VAL A 190 -15.60 -17.82 5.97
C VAL A 190 -14.24 -18.24 5.42
N GLY A 191 -13.16 -17.89 6.11
CA GLY A 191 -11.79 -17.99 5.60
C GLY A 191 -11.59 -17.00 4.47
N TRP A 192 -10.77 -15.98 4.71
CA TRP A 192 -10.44 -14.99 3.70
C TRP A 192 -10.08 -15.70 2.40
N ARG A 193 -10.81 -15.43 1.31
CA ARG A 193 -10.40 -15.89 -0.02
C ARG A 193 -9.18 -15.06 -0.41
N HIS A 194 -8.00 -15.54 -0.01
CA HIS A 194 -6.71 -14.94 -0.31
C HIS A 194 -6.42 -15.01 -1.79
#